data_AF-A0A9Q1RJK9-F1
#
_entry.id   AF-A0A9Q1RJK9-F1
#
_cell.length_a   1.000
_cell.length_b   1.000
_cell.length_c   1.000
_cell.angle_alpha   90.00
_cell.angle_beta   90.00
_cell.angle_gamma   90.00
#
_symmetry.space_group_name_H-M   'P 1'
#
loop_
_entity.id
_entity.type
_entity.pdbx_description
1 polymer ?
#
loop_
_entity_poly.entity_id
_entity_poly.type
_entity_poly.pdbx_seq_one_letter_code
_entity_poly.pdbx_strand_id
1 'polypeptide(L)'
;MLLVTDEDGQLMSEMEILNNIIGMLVASFDTTSSAVTSALKYLAELPHVYDEVYKEQIAIAKSKGAEELLTWEDIEKMKYS
;
A
#
# COMPACT_ATOMS: atom_id res chain seq x y z
N MET A 1 -6.79 -19.75 -17.21
CA MET A 1 -6.95 -20.78 -16.16
C MET A 1 -6.15 -20.32 -14.95
N LEU A 2 -6.81 -20.08 -13.83
CA LEU A 2 -6.15 -19.72 -12.57
C LEU A 2 -5.68 -21.03 -11.90
N LEU A 3 -4.44 -21.06 -11.41
CA LEU A 3 -3.85 -22.24 -10.79
C LEU A 3 -3.23 -21.83 -9.45
N VAL A 4 -3.77 -22.37 -8.36
CA VAL A 4 -3.29 -22.17 -6.99
C VAL A 4 -3.39 -23.52 -6.28
N THR A 5 -2.41 -23.84 -5.44
CA THR A 5 -2.47 -24.99 -4.55
C THR A 5 -2.79 -24.54 -3.13
N ASP A 6 -3.56 -25.33 -2.39
CA ASP A 6 -3.75 -25.14 -0.96
C ASP A 6 -2.51 -25.56 -0.14
N GLU A 7 -2.64 -25.50 1.19
CA GLU A 7 -1.57 -25.86 2.14
C GLU A 7 -1.15 -27.33 2.06
N ASP A 8 -2.05 -28.21 1.57
CA ASP A 8 -1.81 -29.64 1.36
C ASP A 8 -1.30 -29.94 -0.07
N GLY A 9 -1.05 -28.91 -0.87
CA GLY A 9 -0.55 -29.02 -2.24
C GLY A 9 -1.61 -29.42 -3.27
N GLN A 10 -2.89 -29.40 -2.91
CA GLN A 10 -3.99 -29.75 -3.82
C GLN A 10 -4.43 -28.55 -4.66
N LEU A 11 -4.76 -28.79 -5.94
CA LEU A 11 -5.23 -27.72 -6.82
C LEU A 11 -6.60 -27.21 -6.36
N MET A 12 -6.69 -25.90 -6.16
CA MET A 12 -7.94 -25.22 -5.87
C MET A 12 -8.80 -25.11 -7.13
N SER A 13 -10.12 -25.19 -6.96
CA SER A 13 -11.06 -24.88 -8.04
C SER A 13 -11.04 -23.39 -8.38
N GLU A 14 -11.39 -23.04 -9.61
CA GLU A 14 -11.49 -21.63 -10.01
C GLU A 14 -12.49 -20.85 -9.13
N MET A 15 -13.57 -21.49 -8.67
CA MET A 15 -14.54 -20.87 -7.75
C MET A 15 -13.96 -20.56 -6.37
N GLU A 16 -13.13 -21.44 -5.81
CA GLU A 16 -12.47 -21.18 -4.53
C GLU A 16 -11.46 -20.04 -4.65
N ILE A 17 -10.69 -20.01 -5.75
CA ILE A 17 -9.75 -18.92 -6.04
C ILE A 17 -10.50 -17.59 -6.15
N LEU A 18 -11.63 -17.56 -6.87
CA LEU A 18 -12.46 -16.36 -7.01
C LEU A 18 -13.03 -15.90 -5.66
N ASN A 19 -13.54 -16.82 -4.84
CA ASN A 19 -14.06 -16.50 -3.52
C ASN A 19 -12.97 -15.90 -2.61
N ASN A 20 -11.75 -16.44 -2.65
CA ASN A 20 -10.62 -15.87 -1.90
C ASN A 20 -10.27 -14.45 -2.36
N ILE A 21 -10.22 -14.21 -3.67
CA ILE A 21 -9.96 -12.87 -4.22
C ILE A 21 -11.02 -11.88 -3.77
N ILE A 22 -12.31 -12.24 -3.87
CA ILE A 22 -13.42 -11.38 -3.43
C ILE A 22 -13.35 -11.15 -1.92
N GLY A 23 -13.09 -12.19 -1.13
CA GLY A 23 -12.94 -12.08 0.32
C GLY A 23 -11.83 -11.11 0.71
N MET A 24 -10.66 -11.20 0.06
CA MET A 24 -9.55 -10.28 0.29
C MET A 24 -9.89 -8.83 -0.11
N LEU A 25 -10.57 -8.64 -1.24
CA LEU A 25 -10.99 -7.30 -1.68
C LEU A 25 -11.95 -6.65 -0.67
N VAL A 26 -12.96 -7.40 -0.20
CA VAL A 26 -13.91 -6.91 0.80
C VAL A 26 -13.22 -6.62 2.13
N ALA A 27 -12.35 -7.53 2.61
CA ALA A 27 -11.65 -7.35 3.87
C ALA A 27 -10.65 -6.17 3.87
N SER A 28 -9.99 -5.93 2.74
CA SER A 28 -9.01 -4.86 2.59
C SER A 28 -9.65 -3.48 2.37
N PHE A 29 -10.89 -3.42 1.89
CA PHE A 29 -11.53 -2.15 1.53
C PHE A 29 -11.75 -1.24 2.75
N ASP A 30 -12.48 -1.70 3.76
CA ASP A 30 -12.83 -0.89 4.92
C ASP A 30 -11.60 -0.49 5.74
N THR A 31 -10.67 -1.42 5.91
CA THR A 31 -9.42 -1.21 6.67
C THR A 31 -8.49 -0.22 5.96
N THR A 32 -8.28 -0.37 4.65
CA THR A 32 -7.43 0.54 3.87
C THR A 32 -8.08 1.91 3.73
N SER A 33 -9.39 1.98 3.44
CA SER A 33 -10.12 3.24 3.29
C SER A 33 -10.10 4.07 4.57
N SER A 34 -10.34 3.44 5.73
CA SER A 34 -10.30 4.13 7.02
C SER A 34 -8.89 4.59 7.39
N ALA A 35 -7.86 3.78 7.11
CA ALA A 35 -6.46 4.14 7.35
C ALA A 35 -6.03 5.34 6.49
N VAL A 36 -6.29 5.32 5.18
CA VAL A 36 -5.96 6.42 4.26
C VAL A 36 -6.72 7.69 4.64
N THR A 37 -8.02 7.57 4.96
CA THR A 37 -8.83 8.72 5.42
C THR A 37 -8.27 9.33 6.69
N SER A 38 -7.87 8.49 7.65
CA SER A 38 -7.27 8.95 8.91
C SER A 38 -5.93 9.63 8.68
N ALA A 39 -5.07 9.06 7.83
CA ALA A 39 -3.79 9.67 7.45
C ALA A 39 -3.98 11.07 6.86
N LEU A 40 -4.89 11.21 5.88
CA LEU A 40 -5.22 12.51 5.27
C LEU A 40 -5.75 13.51 6.30
N LYS A 41 -6.65 13.06 7.20
CA LYS A 41 -7.19 13.90 8.28
C LYS A 41 -6.08 14.43 9.19
N TYR A 42 -5.18 13.57 9.65
CA TYR A 42 -4.11 13.98 10.56
C TYR A 42 -3.07 14.87 9.88
N LEU A 43 -2.74 14.63 8.61
CA LEU A 43 -1.89 15.54 7.84
C LEU A 43 -2.52 16.93 7.70
N ALA A 44 -3.84 17.01 7.48
CA ALA A 44 -4.55 18.28 7.38
C ALA A 44 -4.66 19.01 8.74
N GLU A 45 -4.86 18.28 9.83
CA GLU A 45 -5.00 18.85 11.19
C GLU A 45 -3.64 19.20 11.83
N LEU A 46 -2.54 18.60 11.38
CA LEU A 46 -1.20 18.76 11.95
C LEU A 46 -0.19 19.26 10.88
N PRO A 47 -0.21 20.57 10.55
CA PRO A 47 0.64 21.13 9.48
C PRO A 47 2.15 20.87 9.67
N HIS A 48 2.62 20.84 10.91
CA HIS A 48 4.02 20.55 11.21
C HIS A 48 4.41 19.10 10.86
N VAL A 49 3.49 18.14 10.99
CA VAL A 49 3.73 16.74 10.58
C VAL A 49 3.72 16.67 9.05
N TYR A 50 2.75 17.33 8.42
CA TYR A 50 2.69 17.43 6.96
C TYR A 50 3.99 18.00 6.38
N ASP A 51 4.53 19.07 6.97
CA ASP A 51 5.76 19.70 6.49
C ASP A 51 6.97 18.75 6.55
N GLU A 52 7.09 17.93 7.60
CA GLU A 52 8.18 16.95 7.71
C GLU A 52 8.03 15.81 6.70
N VAL A 53 6.81 15.26 6.55
CA VAL A 53 6.50 14.25 5.52
C VAL A 53 6.78 14.79 4.12
N TYR A 54 6.37 16.02 3.84
CA TYR A 54 6.60 16.67 2.54
C TYR A 54 8.09 16.86 2.25
N LYS A 55 8.87 17.36 3.23
CA LYS A 55 10.32 17.53 3.08
C LYS A 55 11.01 16.20 2.78
N GLU A 56 10.64 15.15 3.50
CA GLU A 56 11.17 13.80 3.32
C GLU A 56 10.86 13.25 1.91
N GLN A 57 9.58 13.25 1.51
CA GLN A 57 9.16 12.70 0.22
C GLN A 57 9.77 13.48 -0.95
N ILE A 58 9.89 14.81 -0.86
CA ILE A 58 10.54 15.63 -1.88
C ILE A 58 12.05 15.39 -1.94
N ALA A 59 12.72 15.15 -0.80
CA ALA A 59 14.14 14.81 -0.79
C ALA A 59 14.41 13.49 -1.54
N ILE A 60 13.56 12.48 -1.32
CA ILE A 60 13.61 11.21 -2.04
C ILE A 60 13.33 11.45 -3.53
N ALA A 61 12.24 12.12 -3.87
CA ALA A 61 11.88 12.39 -5.27
C ALA A 61 12.99 13.14 -6.04
N LYS A 62 13.68 14.08 -5.40
CA LYS A 62 14.81 14.83 -6.00
C LYS A 62 16.08 13.99 -6.19
N SER A 63 16.24 12.91 -5.42
CA SER A 63 17.38 12.00 -5.58
C SER A 63 17.23 11.08 -6.80
N LYS A 64 16.03 11.02 -7.38
CA LYS A 64 15.67 10.11 -8.46
C LYS A 64 15.78 10.76 -9.84
N GLY A 65 16.02 9.93 -10.86
CA GLY A 65 16.00 10.36 -12.26
C GLY A 65 14.59 10.75 -12.73
N ALA A 66 14.49 11.52 -13.82
CA ALA A 66 13.23 12.06 -14.34
C ALA A 66 12.16 11.00 -14.67
N GLU A 67 12.56 9.76 -14.95
CA GLU A 67 11.68 8.63 -15.28
C GLU A 67 11.73 7.51 -14.23
N GLU A 68 12.43 7.73 -13.12
CA GLU A 68 12.66 6.71 -12.12
C GLU A 68 11.51 6.71 -11.08
N LEU A 69 10.77 5.60 -11.02
CA LEU A 69 9.67 5.42 -10.08
C LEU A 69 10.17 5.09 -8.66
N LEU A 70 9.34 5.39 -7.66
CA LEU A 70 9.59 4.97 -6.28
C LEU A 70 9.77 3.46 -6.20
N THR A 71 10.81 3.06 -5.49
CA THR A 71 11.12 1.67 -5.19
C THR A 71 10.76 1.33 -3.75
N TRP A 72 10.72 0.05 -3.40
CA TRP A 72 10.56 -0.37 -2.01
C TRP A 72 11.65 0.19 -1.09
N GLU A 73 12.89 0.28 -1.58
CA GLU A 73 14.02 0.88 -0.83
C GLU A 73 13.77 2.37 -0.55
N ASP A 74 13.07 3.08 -1.43
CA ASP A 74 12.71 4.48 -1.22
C ASP A 74 11.63 4.63 -0.14
N ILE A 75 10.66 3.72 -0.12
CA ILE A 75 9.62 3.68 0.91
C ILE A 75 10.24 3.41 2.28
N GLU A 76 11.18 2.47 2.38
CA GLU A 76 11.91 2.18 3.62
C GLU A 76 12.74 3.36 4.15
N LYS A 77 13.09 4.32 3.29
CA LYS A 77 13.79 5.56 3.67
C LYS A 77 12.84 6.63 4.22
N MET A 78 11.52 6.50 4.04
CA MET A 78 10.52 7.42 4.57
C MET A 78 10.27 7.12 6.06
N LYS A 79 10.97 7.82 6.95
CA LYS A 79 10.91 7.63 8.40
C LYS A 79 9.78 8.40 9.08
N TYR A 80 9.27 9.44 8.43
CA TYR A 80 8.14 10.22 8.92
C TYR A 80 6.79 9.72 8.38
N SER A 81 6.80 8.79 7.42
CA SER A 81 5.61 8.18 6.79
C SER A 81 5.39 6.73 7.21
#